data_AF-A0A6C0CWT8-F1
#
_entry.id   AF-A0A6C0CWT8-F1
#
_cell.length_a   1.000
_cell.length_b   1.000
_cell.length_c   1.000
_cell.angle_alpha   90.00
_cell.angle_beta   90.00
_cell.angle_gamma   90.00
#
_symmetry.space_group_name_H-M   'P 1'
#
loop_
_entity.id
_entity.type
_entity.pdbx_description
1 polymer ?
#
loop_
_entity_poly.entity_id
_entity_poly.type
_entity_poly.pdbx_seq_one_letter_code
_entity_poly.pdbx_strand_id
1 'polypeptide(L)'
;MPKSSSIHDVNIFIPMKSGGNVNTLYISIISVFIIFSLVIYLKPELFLSIFGTLLGNIILFGLVLGLSFYHMKSAIAVGLFFFMLVLVVRRSNIQKITDLDLNLGVGVKKEGFTNATVGSSSGSNSSVWSPTLVDEFLNFQKVLNPNVTYDMNIVQKQATPDEVSYLFKNNKWPWSDKLQTLYKEAISQNSFIHVDPEISMTDAQQIYNETAMKQLLSYNTKEGTFLLYGATVGHTKNLPDNINNTIMCSTNAKGDSILEKIVYNGYDSIYGNLNTTVTEIDYKDLPNQINGFQFLGTPCNPCVALKNSPEYTCPFALNTGNGYGVSPIWQMLWNITPESVTTTTTNTTTTKSSEANSFPILSQLKNEINQLDFISQIKANTGVSSTGASIGGSGVSTGSTTTATTAATAPTDATSTSTNSSTKAKTK
;
A
#
# COMPACT_ATOMS: atom_id res chain seq x y z
N MET A 1 11.89 53.38 45.60
CA MET A 1 11.93 52.43 46.73
C MET A 1 10.49 52.08 47.08
N PRO A 2 10.06 50.80 47.18
CA PRO A 2 10.74 49.75 47.95
C PRO A 2 10.81 48.33 47.32
N LYS A 3 11.63 47.51 48.01
CA LYS A 3 11.61 46.04 48.21
C LYS A 3 11.80 45.08 47.03
N SER A 4 13.09 44.86 46.79
CA SER A 4 13.72 43.62 46.29
C SER A 4 13.11 42.35 46.90
N SER A 5 12.71 41.43 46.02
CA SER A 5 12.23 40.08 46.34
C SER A 5 13.42 39.11 46.31
N SER A 6 13.65 38.48 47.45
CA SER A 6 14.64 37.44 47.71
C SER A 6 14.33 36.19 46.89
N ILE A 7 15.19 35.88 45.90
CA ILE A 7 15.23 34.58 45.24
C ILE A 7 15.81 33.59 46.26
N HIS A 8 14.98 32.63 46.70
CA HIS A 8 15.44 31.50 47.49
C HIS A 8 16.13 30.51 46.56
N ASP A 9 17.46 30.44 46.64
CA ASP A 9 18.26 29.37 46.04
C ASP A 9 17.85 28.03 46.68
N VAL A 10 17.14 27.20 45.91
CA VAL A 10 16.84 25.82 46.28
C VAL A 10 18.12 25.00 46.05
N ASN A 11 18.98 24.96 47.06
CA ASN A 11 20.12 24.06 47.10
C ASN A 11 19.64 22.61 47.23
N ILE A 12 19.45 21.90 46.12
CA ILE A 12 19.24 20.44 46.07
C ILE A 12 20.60 19.73 46.23
N PHE A 13 21.30 20.01 47.32
CA PHE A 13 22.49 19.26 47.71
C PHE A 13 22.22 18.68 49.09
N ILE A 14 21.84 17.40 49.11
CA ILE A 14 21.65 16.64 50.35
C ILE A 14 23.04 16.28 50.87
N PRO A 15 23.52 16.85 52.00
CA PRO A 15 24.83 16.51 52.53
C PRO A 15 24.79 15.08 53.09
N MET A 16 25.49 14.16 52.43
CA MET A 16 25.69 12.80 52.94
C MET A 16 26.69 12.85 54.10
N LYS A 17 26.17 12.81 55.33
CA LYS A 17 26.99 12.68 56.54
C LYS A 17 27.56 11.25 56.58
N SER A 18 28.86 11.15 56.31
CA SER A 18 29.65 9.92 56.34
C SER A 18 29.76 9.42 57.78
N GLY A 19 28.81 8.56 58.19
CA GLY A 19 28.72 8.05 59.54
C GLY A 19 27.63 6.99 59.68
N GLY A 20 27.91 5.80 59.16
CA GLY A 20 27.29 4.52 59.55
C GLY A 20 25.76 4.48 59.65
N ASN A 21 25.08 4.18 58.54
CA ASN A 21 23.81 3.43 58.56
C ASN A 21 23.59 2.80 57.19
N VAL A 22 23.63 1.47 57.15
CA VAL A 22 23.34 0.62 55.97
C VAL A 22 22.04 0.99 55.24
N ASN A 23 21.12 1.66 55.93
CA ASN A 23 19.83 2.10 55.40
C ASN A 23 19.94 3.19 54.32
N THR A 24 20.94 4.08 54.39
CA THR A 24 21.08 5.18 53.41
C THR A 24 21.56 4.68 52.05
N LEU A 25 22.46 3.70 52.04
CA LEU A 25 22.93 3.05 50.81
C LEU A 25 21.81 2.26 50.14
N TYR A 26 20.97 1.58 50.93
CA TYR A 26 19.81 0.86 50.44
C TYR A 26 18.77 1.78 49.78
N ILE A 27 18.45 2.92 50.41
CA ILE A 27 17.52 3.92 49.86
C ILE A 27 18.06 4.51 48.55
N SER A 28 19.37 4.78 48.48
CA SER A 28 20.01 5.29 47.26
C SER A 28 19.91 4.29 46.11
N ILE A 29 20.18 3.01 46.37
CA ILE A 29 20.08 1.95 45.35
C ILE A 29 18.63 1.80 44.87
N ILE A 30 17.65 1.74 45.77
CA ILE A 30 16.24 1.62 45.39
C ILE A 30 15.79 2.80 44.53
N SER A 31 16.18 4.03 44.87
CA SER A 31 15.81 5.22 44.10
C SER A 31 16.26 5.12 42.64
N VAL A 32 17.49 4.64 42.40
CA VAL A 32 18.02 4.42 41.04
C VAL A 32 17.19 3.38 40.29
N PHE A 33 16.81 2.28 40.95
CA PHE A 33 15.97 1.24 40.32
C PHE A 33 14.57 1.74 39.97
N ILE A 34 13.96 2.61 40.78
CA ILE A 34 12.64 3.19 40.50
C ILE A 34 12.72 4.11 39.29
N ILE A 35 13.72 5.00 39.23
CA ILE A 35 13.92 5.91 38.09
C ILE A 35 14.17 5.10 36.81
N PHE A 36 15.02 4.07 36.89
CA PHE A 36 15.31 3.20 35.75
C PHE A 36 14.04 2.46 35.25
N SER A 37 13.22 1.96 36.17
CA SER A 37 11.95 1.29 35.83
C SER A 37 10.96 2.26 35.17
N LEU A 38 10.91 3.52 35.63
CA LEU A 38 10.06 4.56 35.04
C LEU A 38 10.49 4.87 33.59
N VAL A 39 11.80 4.96 33.32
CA VAL A 39 12.32 5.19 31.97
C VAL A 39 11.97 4.03 31.03
N ILE A 40 12.10 2.78 31.51
CA ILE A 40 11.69 1.59 30.74
C ILE A 40 10.20 1.61 30.42
N TYR A 41 9.37 2.00 31.38
CA TYR A 41 7.92 2.07 31.21
C TYR A 41 7.50 3.14 30.19
N LEU A 42 8.13 4.32 30.22
CA LEU A 42 7.77 5.44 29.34
C LEU A 42 8.26 5.25 27.89
N LYS A 43 9.43 4.64 27.69
CA LYS A 43 10.03 4.42 26.36
C LYS A 43 10.78 3.09 26.28
N PRO A 44 10.06 1.96 26.08
CA PRO A 44 10.69 0.64 25.98
C PRO A 44 11.67 0.52 24.80
N GLU A 45 11.50 1.32 23.75
CA GLU A 45 12.38 1.35 22.58
C GLU A 45 13.80 1.84 22.89
N LEU A 46 13.95 2.81 23.81
CA LEU A 46 15.27 3.30 24.22
C LEU A 46 16.06 2.20 24.93
N PHE A 47 15.38 1.39 25.74
CA PHE A 47 15.99 0.24 26.39
C PHE A 47 16.50 -0.75 25.34
N LEU A 48 15.67 -1.16 24.38
CA LEU A 48 16.09 -2.07 23.32
C LEU A 48 17.26 -1.52 22.48
N SER A 49 17.29 -0.21 22.21
CA SER A 49 18.38 0.45 21.49
C SER A 49 19.70 0.46 22.26
N ILE A 50 19.68 0.62 23.58
CA ILE A 50 20.88 0.61 24.41
C ILE A 50 21.50 -0.79 24.42
N PHE A 51 20.70 -1.84 24.62
CA PHE A 51 21.22 -3.22 24.67
C PHE A 51 21.50 -3.82 23.28
N GLY A 52 20.91 -3.27 22.22
CA GLY A 52 21.14 -3.70 20.84
C GLY A 52 22.44 -3.17 20.22
N THR A 53 22.99 -2.07 20.74
CA THR A 53 24.16 -1.41 20.15
C THR A 53 25.48 -1.80 20.83
N LEU A 54 26.57 -1.82 20.05
CA LEU A 54 27.92 -2.08 20.56
C LEU A 54 28.31 -1.08 21.67
N LEU A 55 27.91 0.19 21.53
CA LEU A 55 28.18 1.24 22.50
C LEU A 55 27.53 0.97 23.86
N GLY A 56 26.26 0.55 23.89
CA GLY A 56 25.60 0.25 25.16
C GLY A 56 26.20 -0.95 25.88
N ASN A 57 26.66 -1.96 25.15
CA ASN A 57 27.40 -3.09 25.74
C ASN A 57 28.74 -2.66 26.37
N ILE A 58 29.45 -1.70 25.75
CA ILE A 58 30.69 -1.14 26.31
C ILE A 58 30.41 -0.36 27.60
N ILE A 59 29.35 0.48 27.62
CA ILE A 59 28.96 1.25 28.81
C ILE A 59 28.61 0.31 29.97
N LEU A 60 27.87 -0.76 29.67
CA LEU A 60 27.47 -1.75 30.67
C LEU A 60 28.68 -2.51 31.25
N PHE A 61 29.63 -2.90 30.41
CA PHE A 61 30.88 -3.49 30.87
C PHE A 61 31.69 -2.53 31.76
N GLY A 62 31.74 -1.24 31.39
CA GLY A 62 32.37 -0.20 32.19
C GLY A 62 31.73 -0.03 33.58
N LEU A 63 30.39 -0.11 33.67
CA LEU A 63 29.67 -0.06 34.95
C LEU A 63 29.98 -1.26 35.86
N VAL A 64 30.01 -2.48 35.29
CA VAL A 64 30.36 -3.69 36.06
C VAL A 64 31.80 -3.62 36.54
N LEU A 65 32.74 -3.16 35.70
CA LEU A 65 34.13 -2.93 36.10
C LEU A 65 34.24 -1.88 37.21
N GLY A 66 33.57 -0.74 37.07
CA GLY A 66 33.58 0.31 38.10
C GLY A 66 33.07 -0.19 39.47
N LEU A 67 31.98 -0.96 39.47
CA LEU A 67 31.44 -1.57 40.69
C LEU A 67 32.37 -2.64 41.28
N SER A 68 33.14 -3.34 40.45
CA SER A 68 34.10 -4.36 40.92
C SER A 68 35.21 -3.77 41.79
N PHE A 69 35.64 -2.54 41.51
CA PHE A 69 36.63 -1.82 42.33
C PHE A 69 36.08 -1.43 43.71
N TYR A 70 34.77 -1.28 43.87
CA TYR A 70 34.15 -0.87 45.12
C TYR A 70 33.75 -2.08 45.99
N HIS A 71 32.96 -3.00 45.44
CA HIS A 71 32.51 -4.22 46.14
C HIS A 71 32.31 -5.40 45.18
N MET A 72 33.28 -6.32 45.17
CA MET A 72 33.27 -7.51 44.30
C MET A 72 31.97 -8.34 44.38
N LYS A 73 31.39 -8.51 45.56
CA LYS A 73 30.13 -9.27 45.72
C LYS A 73 28.95 -8.62 45.00
N SER A 74 28.84 -7.29 45.09
CA SER A 74 27.79 -6.52 44.41
C SER A 74 28.00 -6.50 42.90
N ALA A 75 29.26 -6.42 42.44
CA ALA A 75 29.59 -6.44 41.03
C ALA A 75 29.18 -7.77 40.35
N ILE A 76 29.40 -8.91 41.03
CA ILE A 76 28.98 -10.23 40.51
C ILE A 76 27.45 -10.29 40.39
N ALA A 77 26.71 -9.84 41.41
CA ALA A 77 25.25 -9.86 41.39
C ALA A 77 24.67 -8.98 40.26
N VAL A 78 25.20 -7.77 40.10
CA VAL A 78 24.78 -6.83 39.04
C VAL A 78 25.17 -7.35 37.65
N GLY A 79 26.36 -7.95 37.52
CA GLY A 79 26.81 -8.56 36.26
C GLY A 79 25.90 -9.71 35.80
N LEU A 80 25.51 -10.61 36.72
CA LEU A 80 24.59 -11.70 36.39
C LEU A 80 23.20 -11.21 35.99
N PHE A 81 22.69 -10.17 36.65
CA PHE A 81 21.41 -9.55 36.31
C PHE A 81 21.41 -8.97 34.89
N PHE A 82 22.45 -8.21 34.53
CA PHE A 82 22.58 -7.66 33.19
C PHE A 82 22.83 -8.73 32.13
N PHE A 83 23.60 -9.77 32.45
CA PHE A 83 23.77 -10.91 31.55
C PHE A 83 22.43 -11.59 31.23
N MET A 84 21.58 -11.81 32.23
CA MET A 84 20.23 -12.32 32.02
C MET A 84 19.36 -11.39 31.16
N LEU A 85 19.43 -10.07 31.37
CA LEU A 85 18.71 -9.11 30.52
C LEU A 85 19.20 -9.14 29.06
N VAL A 86 20.51 -9.20 28.84
CA VAL A 86 21.09 -9.33 27.49
C VAL A 86 20.65 -10.63 26.84
N LEU A 87 20.58 -11.74 27.58
CA LEU A 87 20.07 -13.01 27.06
C LEU A 87 18.58 -12.91 26.69
N VAL A 88 17.75 -12.25 27.49
CA VAL A 88 16.31 -12.07 27.18
C VAL A 88 16.11 -11.18 25.96
N VAL A 89 16.84 -10.05 25.86
CA VAL A 89 16.74 -9.14 24.70
C VAL A 89 17.31 -9.78 23.43
N ARG A 90 18.42 -10.52 23.53
CA ARG A 90 18.92 -11.31 22.40
C ARG A 90 17.93 -12.38 22.01
N ARG A 91 17.29 -13.07 22.96
CA ARG A 91 16.28 -14.09 22.65
C ARG A 91 15.03 -13.49 22.01
N SER A 92 14.57 -12.31 22.41
CA SER A 92 13.43 -11.65 21.77
C SER A 92 13.75 -11.11 20.37
N ASN A 93 14.97 -10.59 20.15
CA ASN A 93 15.44 -10.22 18.81
C ASN A 93 15.70 -11.45 17.93
N ILE A 94 16.24 -12.52 18.51
CA ILE A 94 16.38 -13.81 17.82
C ILE A 94 15.00 -14.35 17.50
N GLN A 95 13.97 -14.25 18.35
CA GLN A 95 12.61 -14.67 17.98
C GLN A 95 12.06 -13.91 16.78
N LYS A 96 12.27 -12.60 16.70
CA LYS A 96 11.94 -11.83 15.48
C LYS A 96 12.72 -12.27 14.25
N ILE A 97 13.96 -12.74 14.43
CA ILE A 97 14.79 -13.27 13.35
C ILE A 97 14.43 -14.73 13.05
N THR A 98 14.04 -15.56 14.02
CA THR A 98 13.71 -16.98 13.85
C THR A 98 12.27 -17.20 13.40
N ASP A 99 11.36 -16.27 13.67
CA ASP A 99 10.10 -16.21 12.93
C ASP A 99 10.33 -15.77 11.47
N LEU A 100 11.49 -15.17 11.16
CA LEU A 100 11.94 -14.83 9.80
C LEU A 100 12.85 -15.91 9.14
N ASP A 101 13.62 -16.68 9.92
CA ASP A 101 14.69 -17.59 9.44
C ASP A 101 14.51 -19.06 9.87
N LEU A 102 13.59 -19.39 10.78
CA LEU A 102 13.41 -20.77 11.31
C LEU A 102 12.17 -21.47 10.73
N ASN A 103 11.62 -20.92 9.64
CA ASN A 103 10.84 -21.66 8.65
C ASN A 103 11.71 -22.32 7.55
N LEU A 104 13.03 -22.37 7.74
CA LEU A 104 13.98 -23.10 6.91
C LEU A 104 14.49 -24.36 7.62
N GLY A 105 13.65 -25.39 7.62
CA GLY A 105 14.09 -26.77 7.84
C GLY A 105 13.67 -27.38 9.17
N VAL A 106 12.90 -28.46 9.06
CA VAL A 106 12.41 -29.35 10.14
C VAL A 106 11.13 -28.87 10.82
N GLY A 107 9.99 -29.33 10.27
CA GLY A 107 8.78 -29.56 11.04
C GLY A 107 7.66 -28.54 10.94
N VAL A 108 7.46 -27.90 9.78
CA VAL A 108 6.19 -27.19 9.52
C VAL A 108 5.09 -28.22 9.37
N LYS A 109 4.19 -28.26 10.36
CA LYS A 109 2.85 -28.83 10.17
C LYS A 109 2.27 -28.23 8.90
N LYS A 110 1.86 -29.09 7.97
CA LYS A 110 1.05 -28.75 6.80
C LYS A 110 -0.30 -28.16 7.26
N GLU A 111 -0.30 -26.92 7.71
CA GLU A 111 -1.51 -26.14 7.89
C GLU A 111 -1.78 -25.50 6.51
N GLY A 112 -2.66 -26.13 5.71
CA GLY A 112 -3.32 -25.43 4.60
C GLY A 112 -2.97 -25.80 3.15
N PHE A 113 -2.03 -26.71 2.86
CA PHE A 113 -2.11 -27.44 1.59
C PHE A 113 -3.16 -28.54 1.78
N THR A 114 -4.44 -28.15 1.70
CA THR A 114 -5.45 -29.14 1.36
C THR A 114 -5.01 -29.75 0.05
N ASN A 115 -4.60 -31.02 0.11
CA ASN A 115 -4.70 -31.92 -1.02
C ASN A 115 -6.04 -31.61 -1.66
N ALA A 116 -6.02 -30.88 -2.78
CA ALA A 116 -7.16 -30.79 -3.66
C ALA A 116 -7.36 -32.23 -4.13
N THR A 117 -8.10 -32.97 -3.31
CA THR A 117 -8.85 -34.11 -3.78
C THR A 117 -9.68 -33.50 -4.89
N VAL A 118 -9.44 -33.97 -6.10
CA VAL A 118 -10.00 -33.49 -7.36
C VAL A 118 -11.53 -33.59 -7.26
N GLY A 119 -12.12 -32.63 -6.57
CA GLY A 119 -13.54 -32.35 -6.55
C GLY A 119 -13.78 -31.48 -7.75
N SER A 120 -14.17 -32.14 -8.83
CA SER A 120 -14.56 -31.52 -10.09
C SER A 120 -15.53 -30.36 -9.85
N SER A 121 -15.02 -29.14 -9.86
CA SER A 121 -15.82 -27.94 -10.12
C SER A 121 -15.18 -27.21 -11.29
N SER A 122 -15.74 -27.51 -12.47
CA SER A 122 -15.48 -26.84 -13.74
C SER A 122 -15.49 -25.33 -13.58
N GLY A 123 -14.47 -24.66 -14.14
CA GLY A 123 -14.64 -23.24 -14.50
C GLY A 123 -13.39 -22.36 -14.56
N SER A 124 -12.19 -22.84 -14.23
CA SER A 124 -10.98 -22.03 -14.37
C SER A 124 -9.78 -22.90 -14.70
N ASN A 125 -9.16 -22.65 -15.86
CA ASN A 125 -7.94 -23.31 -16.32
C ASN A 125 -6.70 -22.88 -15.51
N SER A 126 -6.79 -22.81 -14.17
CA SER A 126 -5.60 -22.63 -13.35
C SER A 126 -4.84 -23.95 -13.33
N SER A 127 -3.78 -24.03 -14.13
CA SER A 127 -2.87 -25.17 -14.15
C SER A 127 -2.13 -25.27 -12.81
N VAL A 128 -2.72 -25.96 -11.84
CA VAL A 128 -2.07 -26.24 -10.56
C VAL A 128 -0.84 -27.11 -10.83
N TRP A 129 0.34 -26.66 -10.40
CA TRP A 129 1.58 -27.40 -10.61
C TRP A 129 1.59 -28.67 -9.77
N SER A 130 2.33 -29.69 -10.22
CA SER A 130 2.54 -30.88 -9.40
C SER A 130 3.39 -30.51 -8.16
N PRO A 131 3.20 -31.17 -7.00
CA PRO A 131 4.03 -30.91 -5.82
C PRO A 131 5.53 -31.07 -6.09
N THR A 132 5.89 -32.05 -6.92
CA THR A 132 7.26 -32.28 -7.36
C THR A 132 7.82 -31.08 -8.13
N LEU A 133 7.04 -30.51 -9.07
CA LEU A 133 7.46 -29.33 -9.83
C LEU A 133 7.62 -28.09 -8.93
N VAL A 134 6.76 -27.95 -7.92
CA VAL A 134 6.89 -26.88 -6.91
C VAL A 134 8.18 -27.04 -6.10
N ASP A 135 8.49 -28.24 -5.63
CA ASP A 135 9.71 -28.51 -4.87
C ASP A 135 10.97 -28.29 -5.73
N GLU A 136 10.95 -28.75 -6.98
CA GLU A 136 12.02 -28.50 -7.95
C GLU A 136 12.21 -27.02 -8.22
N PHE A 137 11.11 -26.27 -8.41
CA PHE A 137 11.17 -24.82 -8.61
C PHE A 137 11.76 -24.09 -7.40
N LEU A 138 11.33 -24.42 -6.19
CA LEU A 138 11.86 -23.81 -4.97
C LEU A 138 13.34 -24.14 -4.77
N ASN A 139 13.77 -25.37 -5.08
CA ASN A 139 15.19 -25.74 -5.03
C ASN A 139 16.00 -25.01 -6.08
N PHE A 140 15.49 -24.90 -7.31
CA PHE A 140 16.11 -24.13 -8.39
C PHE A 140 16.27 -22.66 -7.99
N GLN A 141 15.23 -22.04 -7.43
CA GLN A 141 15.27 -20.64 -7.01
C GLN A 141 16.22 -20.39 -5.84
N LYS A 142 16.36 -21.32 -4.90
CA LYS A 142 17.37 -21.22 -3.83
C LYS A 142 18.80 -21.15 -4.37
N VAL A 143 19.07 -21.81 -5.50
CA VAL A 143 20.39 -21.81 -6.13
C VAL A 143 20.58 -20.55 -6.99
N LEU A 144 19.60 -20.22 -7.83
CA LEU A 144 19.73 -19.13 -8.80
C LEU A 144 19.50 -17.75 -8.17
N ASN A 145 18.49 -17.63 -7.31
CA ASN A 145 18.01 -16.37 -6.74
C ASN A 145 17.75 -16.49 -5.22
N PRO A 146 18.79 -16.78 -4.39
CA PRO A 146 18.62 -17.04 -2.95
C PRO A 146 17.97 -15.88 -2.17
N ASN A 147 18.03 -14.65 -2.70
CA ASN A 147 17.48 -13.45 -2.07
C ASN A 147 16.05 -13.09 -2.54
N VAL A 148 15.40 -13.98 -3.30
CA VAL A 148 14.05 -13.78 -3.83
C VAL A 148 13.11 -14.81 -3.23
N THR A 149 12.09 -14.33 -2.52
CA THR A 149 10.98 -15.14 -2.03
C THR A 149 9.85 -15.08 -3.06
N TYR A 150 9.32 -16.25 -3.41
CA TYR A 150 8.22 -16.38 -4.37
C TYR A 150 6.94 -16.78 -3.66
N ASP A 151 5.84 -16.06 -3.95
CA ASP A 151 4.51 -16.55 -3.60
C ASP A 151 4.07 -17.59 -4.64
N MET A 152 4.12 -18.85 -4.24
CA MET A 152 3.76 -19.96 -5.12
C MET A 152 2.30 -19.91 -5.56
N ASN A 153 1.40 -19.26 -4.83
CA ASN A 153 0.00 -19.12 -5.25
C ASN A 153 -0.14 -18.17 -6.45
N ILE A 154 0.75 -17.18 -6.53
CA ILE A 154 0.77 -16.21 -7.63
C ILE A 154 1.52 -16.80 -8.82
N VAL A 155 2.72 -17.36 -8.60
CA VAL A 155 3.55 -17.89 -9.70
C VAL A 155 2.82 -19.02 -10.45
N GLN A 156 2.16 -19.94 -9.74
CA GLN A 156 1.38 -21.02 -10.36
C GLN A 156 0.21 -20.52 -11.21
N LYS A 157 -0.36 -19.35 -10.89
CA LYS A 157 -1.43 -18.74 -11.69
C LYS A 157 -0.89 -18.02 -12.92
N GLN A 158 0.38 -17.60 -12.89
CA GLN A 158 1.00 -16.78 -13.92
C GLN A 158 1.78 -17.57 -14.97
N ALA A 159 2.26 -18.76 -14.61
CA ALA A 159 3.11 -19.57 -15.47
C ALA A 159 2.64 -21.03 -15.52
N THR A 160 2.76 -21.60 -16.71
CA THR A 160 2.44 -23.00 -17.02
C THR A 160 3.62 -23.93 -16.68
N PRO A 161 3.37 -25.24 -16.45
CA PRO A 161 4.45 -26.21 -16.23
C PRO A 161 5.50 -26.26 -17.35
N ASP A 162 5.10 -25.99 -18.59
CA ASP A 162 6.00 -25.97 -19.75
C ASP A 162 6.95 -24.76 -19.69
N GLU A 163 6.47 -23.60 -19.26
CA GLU A 163 7.32 -22.41 -19.05
C GLU A 163 8.32 -22.62 -17.91
N VAL A 164 7.94 -23.32 -16.85
CA VAL A 164 8.85 -23.71 -15.76
C VAL A 164 9.91 -24.69 -16.26
N SER A 165 9.52 -25.65 -17.09
CA SER A 165 10.46 -26.59 -17.71
C SER A 165 11.46 -25.86 -18.63
N TYR A 166 10.98 -24.85 -19.36
CA TYR A 166 11.83 -23.96 -20.14
C TYR A 166 12.80 -23.18 -19.24
N LEU A 167 12.32 -22.64 -18.11
CA LEU A 167 13.14 -21.95 -17.12
C LEU A 167 14.27 -22.86 -16.61
N PHE A 168 13.98 -24.09 -16.22
CA PHE A 168 15.02 -25.01 -15.74
C PHE A 168 16.07 -25.34 -16.79
N LYS A 169 15.67 -25.44 -18.06
CA LYS A 169 16.59 -25.74 -19.16
C LYS A 169 17.49 -24.57 -19.55
N ASN A 170 16.91 -23.36 -19.58
CA ASN A 170 17.58 -22.17 -20.13
C ASN A 170 18.05 -21.20 -19.05
N ASN A 171 17.75 -21.48 -17.78
CA ASN A 171 17.91 -20.59 -16.63
C ASN A 171 17.22 -19.22 -16.80
N LYS A 172 16.23 -19.11 -17.70
CA LYS A 172 15.51 -17.87 -17.99
C LYS A 172 14.06 -18.16 -18.32
N TRP A 173 13.14 -17.33 -17.83
CA TRP A 173 11.74 -17.36 -18.23
C TRP A 173 11.61 -16.99 -19.71
N PRO A 174 10.71 -17.67 -20.45
CA PRO A 174 10.45 -17.31 -21.84
C PRO A 174 9.64 -16.01 -21.89
N TRP A 175 10.18 -14.98 -22.55
CA TRP A 175 9.45 -13.74 -22.85
C TRP A 175 9.30 -13.58 -24.35
N SER A 176 8.14 -13.09 -24.79
CA SER A 176 7.94 -12.66 -26.18
C SER A 176 8.92 -11.55 -26.60
N ASP A 177 9.32 -11.55 -27.88
CA ASP A 177 10.24 -10.56 -28.43
C ASP A 177 9.74 -9.12 -28.22
N LYS A 178 8.42 -8.93 -28.37
CA LYS A 178 7.78 -7.63 -28.15
C LYS A 178 7.96 -7.16 -26.69
N LEU A 179 7.84 -8.05 -25.71
CA LEU A 179 8.08 -7.70 -24.31
C LEU A 179 9.57 -7.40 -24.05
N GLN A 180 10.48 -8.18 -24.62
CA GLN A 180 11.92 -7.94 -24.54
C GLN A 180 12.28 -6.55 -25.07
N THR A 181 11.74 -6.14 -26.23
CA THR A 181 11.93 -4.79 -26.77
C THR A 181 11.42 -3.71 -25.83
N LEU A 182 10.20 -3.86 -25.29
CA LEU A 182 9.62 -2.87 -24.37
C LEU A 182 10.45 -2.72 -23.09
N TYR A 183 10.94 -3.83 -22.53
CA TYR A 183 11.80 -3.79 -21.36
C TYR A 183 13.12 -3.06 -21.65
N LYS A 184 13.77 -3.38 -22.77
CA LYS A 184 15.05 -2.76 -23.13
C LYS A 184 14.89 -1.27 -23.39
N GLU A 185 13.82 -0.87 -24.07
CA GLU A 185 13.47 0.52 -24.28
C GLU A 185 13.26 1.26 -22.95
N ALA A 186 12.46 0.69 -22.04
CA ALA A 186 12.22 1.21 -20.71
C ALA A 186 13.52 1.45 -19.90
N ILE A 187 14.44 0.48 -19.91
CA ILE A 187 15.74 0.64 -19.24
C ILE A 187 16.60 1.69 -19.94
N SER A 188 16.65 1.69 -21.27
CA SER A 188 17.47 2.64 -22.05
C SER A 188 17.03 4.10 -21.89
N GLN A 189 15.73 4.34 -21.66
CA GLN A 189 15.18 5.67 -21.45
C GLN A 189 15.35 6.15 -20.00
N ASN A 190 15.75 5.27 -19.07
CA ASN A 190 15.95 5.64 -17.68
C ASN A 190 17.31 6.31 -17.47
N SER A 191 17.30 7.61 -17.18
CA SER A 191 18.52 8.38 -16.89
C SER A 191 19.26 7.96 -15.61
N PHE A 192 18.61 7.24 -14.71
CA PHE A 192 19.18 6.82 -13.42
C PHE A 192 19.85 5.44 -13.47
N ILE A 193 19.53 4.60 -14.46
CA ILE A 193 20.06 3.24 -14.57
C ILE A 193 21.12 3.22 -15.67
N HIS A 194 22.39 3.10 -15.28
CA HIS A 194 23.52 3.02 -16.22
C HIS A 194 23.92 1.58 -16.58
N VAL A 195 22.98 0.65 -16.54
CA VAL A 195 23.22 -0.76 -16.85
C VAL A 195 22.86 -1.03 -18.31
N ASP A 196 23.63 -1.89 -18.97
CA ASP A 196 23.30 -2.36 -20.31
C ASP A 196 21.90 -3.02 -20.33
N PRO A 197 20.98 -2.58 -21.21
CA PRO A 197 19.61 -3.11 -21.25
C PRO A 197 19.54 -4.62 -21.49
N GLU A 198 20.47 -5.20 -22.26
CA GLU A 198 20.46 -6.63 -22.60
C GLU A 198 20.86 -7.49 -21.40
N ILE A 199 21.87 -7.04 -20.63
CA ILE A 199 22.28 -7.66 -19.37
C ILE A 199 21.15 -7.56 -18.34
N SER A 200 20.59 -6.36 -18.16
CA SER A 200 19.48 -6.13 -17.22
C SER A 200 18.27 -7.00 -17.54
N MET A 201 17.94 -7.16 -18.84
CA MET A 201 16.86 -8.02 -19.29
C MET A 201 17.14 -9.48 -18.97
N THR A 202 18.36 -9.94 -19.21
CA THR A 202 18.78 -11.31 -18.88
C THR A 202 18.62 -11.60 -17.39
N ASP A 203 19.03 -10.68 -16.52
CA ASP A 203 18.90 -10.85 -15.07
C ASP A 203 17.42 -10.84 -14.64
N ALA A 204 16.62 -9.93 -15.21
CA ALA A 204 15.20 -9.86 -14.93
C ALA A 204 14.45 -11.13 -15.40
N GLN A 205 14.85 -11.73 -16.53
CA GLN A 205 14.31 -12.99 -17.03
C GLN A 205 14.62 -14.20 -16.12
N GLN A 206 15.61 -14.12 -15.24
CA GLN A 206 15.87 -15.19 -14.26
C GLN A 206 14.86 -15.19 -13.11
N ILE A 207 14.20 -14.06 -12.89
CA ILE A 207 13.35 -13.78 -11.74
C ILE A 207 11.87 -13.74 -12.16
N TYR A 208 11.54 -12.95 -13.18
CA TYR A 208 10.17 -12.63 -13.56
C TYR A 208 9.73 -13.38 -14.82
N ASN A 209 8.58 -14.05 -14.74
CA ASN A 209 7.90 -14.57 -15.93
C ASN A 209 7.30 -13.42 -16.76
N GLU A 210 6.86 -13.72 -17.98
CA GLU A 210 6.29 -12.72 -18.91
C GLU A 210 5.09 -11.99 -18.31
N THR A 211 4.19 -12.69 -17.62
CA THR A 211 2.99 -12.11 -17.00
C THR A 211 3.36 -11.10 -15.91
N ALA A 212 4.28 -11.45 -15.01
CA ALA A 212 4.77 -10.56 -13.96
C ALA A 212 5.48 -9.34 -14.53
N MET A 213 6.32 -9.53 -15.57
CA MET A 213 7.02 -8.43 -16.21
C MET A 213 6.07 -7.48 -16.97
N LYS A 214 5.03 -8.00 -17.62
CA LYS A 214 3.98 -7.17 -18.23
C LYS A 214 3.29 -6.28 -17.19
N GLN A 215 2.92 -6.84 -16.04
CA GLN A 215 2.34 -6.06 -14.94
C GLN A 215 3.32 -4.98 -14.46
N LEU A 216 4.57 -5.35 -14.22
CA LEU A 216 5.62 -4.45 -13.77
C LEU A 216 5.81 -3.25 -14.71
N LEU A 217 5.93 -3.52 -16.02
CA LEU A 217 6.04 -2.48 -17.03
C LEU A 217 4.76 -1.64 -17.13
N SER A 218 3.59 -2.27 -17.01
CA SER A 218 2.30 -1.56 -17.07
C SER A 218 2.13 -0.56 -15.91
N TYR A 219 2.61 -0.89 -14.70
CA TYR A 219 2.52 -0.02 -13.54
C TYR A 219 3.40 1.23 -13.66
N ASN A 220 4.48 1.14 -14.43
CA ASN A 220 5.41 2.23 -14.70
C ASN A 220 4.98 3.16 -15.85
N THR A 221 3.70 3.13 -16.22
CA THR A 221 3.12 4.01 -17.24
C THR A 221 2.09 4.93 -16.63
N LYS A 222 1.68 5.99 -17.35
CA LYS A 222 0.63 6.91 -16.87
C LYS A 222 -0.69 6.19 -16.57
N GLU A 223 -1.05 5.17 -17.33
CA GLU A 223 -2.25 4.35 -17.08
C GLU A 223 -2.07 3.52 -15.81
N GLY A 224 -0.91 2.91 -15.60
CA GLY A 224 -0.58 2.18 -14.38
C GLY A 224 -0.55 3.07 -13.14
N THR A 225 0.08 4.24 -13.23
CA THR A 225 0.13 5.24 -12.16
C THR A 225 -1.28 5.71 -11.80
N PHE A 226 -2.14 5.95 -12.78
CA PHE A 226 -3.54 6.28 -12.53
C PHE A 226 -4.26 5.15 -11.78
N LEU A 227 -4.06 3.89 -12.18
CA LEU A 227 -4.70 2.77 -11.49
C LEU A 227 -4.20 2.64 -10.05
N LEU A 228 -2.89 2.75 -9.82
CA LEU A 228 -2.27 2.53 -8.50
C LEU A 228 -2.43 3.70 -7.53
N TYR A 229 -2.26 4.92 -8.01
CA TYR A 229 -2.20 6.12 -7.17
C TYR A 229 -3.36 7.09 -7.41
N GLY A 230 -4.14 6.85 -8.46
CA GLY A 230 -5.27 7.68 -8.83
C GLY A 230 -4.91 8.91 -9.66
N ALA A 231 -5.93 9.71 -9.92
CA ALA A 231 -5.80 11.04 -10.53
C ALA A 231 -6.25 12.12 -9.56
N THR A 232 -5.56 13.26 -9.58
CA THR A 232 -5.98 14.47 -8.87
C THR A 232 -7.21 15.08 -9.54
N VAL A 233 -8.28 15.27 -8.77
CA VAL A 233 -9.57 15.82 -9.27
C VAL A 233 -9.96 17.16 -8.64
N GLY A 234 -9.05 17.75 -7.87
CA GLY A 234 -9.23 19.08 -7.31
C GLY A 234 -8.53 19.25 -5.97
N HIS A 235 -8.71 20.42 -5.39
CA HIS A 235 -8.08 20.80 -4.14
C HIS A 235 -9.13 21.45 -3.22
N THR A 236 -9.20 21.00 -1.97
CA THR A 236 -10.11 21.60 -0.99
C THR A 236 -9.53 22.90 -0.48
N LYS A 237 -10.33 23.97 -0.48
CA LYS A 237 -9.89 25.30 -0.03
C LYS A 237 -9.33 25.23 1.40
N ASN A 238 -8.20 25.92 1.62
CA ASN A 238 -7.47 26.02 2.90
C ASN A 238 -6.66 24.76 3.30
N LEU A 239 -6.43 23.83 2.39
CA LEU A 239 -5.41 22.80 2.58
C LEU A 239 -4.08 23.22 1.93
N PRO A 240 -2.94 22.65 2.36
CA PRO A 240 -1.68 22.78 1.64
C PRO A 240 -1.76 22.22 0.21
N ASP A 241 -1.11 22.87 -0.77
CA ASP A 241 -1.17 22.50 -2.21
C ASP A 241 -0.75 21.03 -2.50
N ASN A 242 0.00 20.41 -1.58
CA ASN A 242 0.39 19.00 -1.68
C ASN A 242 -0.70 18.01 -1.23
N ILE A 243 -1.86 18.47 -0.78
CA ILE A 243 -3.01 17.64 -0.40
C ILE A 243 -4.13 17.85 -1.40
N ASN A 244 -4.29 16.91 -2.32
CA ASN A 244 -5.24 17.00 -3.41
C ASN A 244 -6.27 15.88 -3.32
N ASN A 245 -7.50 16.16 -3.70
CA ASN A 245 -8.55 15.16 -3.81
C ASN A 245 -8.21 14.19 -4.94
N THR A 246 -8.37 12.90 -4.69
CA THR A 246 -7.94 11.85 -5.63
C THR A 246 -9.08 10.91 -5.99
N ILE A 247 -9.06 10.40 -7.21
CA ILE A 247 -9.87 9.25 -7.62
C ILE A 247 -8.93 8.10 -7.91
N MET A 248 -9.06 6.99 -7.19
CA MET A 248 -8.17 5.83 -7.33
C MET A 248 -8.96 4.52 -7.32
N CYS A 249 -8.31 3.46 -7.80
CA CYS A 249 -8.81 2.12 -7.64
C CYS A 249 -8.58 1.61 -6.22
N SER A 250 -9.55 0.89 -5.69
CA SER A 250 -9.53 0.31 -4.35
C SER A 250 -10.22 -1.05 -4.36
N THR A 251 -10.13 -1.77 -3.26
CA THR A 251 -10.77 -3.07 -3.09
C THR A 251 -11.79 -2.97 -1.98
N ASN A 252 -13.04 -3.32 -2.27
CA ASN A 252 -14.11 -3.34 -1.27
C ASN A 252 -13.94 -4.54 -0.31
N ALA A 253 -14.77 -4.61 0.74
CA ALA A 253 -14.75 -5.72 1.70
C ALA A 253 -15.05 -7.10 1.09
N LYS A 254 -15.62 -7.15 -0.12
CA LYS A 254 -15.92 -8.39 -0.85
C LYS A 254 -14.77 -8.84 -1.75
N GLY A 255 -13.72 -8.02 -1.89
CA GLY A 255 -12.62 -8.28 -2.82
C GLY A 255 -12.86 -7.76 -4.24
N ASP A 256 -13.95 -7.03 -4.49
CA ASP A 256 -14.20 -6.43 -5.80
C ASP A 256 -13.40 -5.14 -5.96
N SER A 257 -12.79 -4.97 -7.13
CA SER A 257 -12.11 -3.72 -7.51
C SER A 257 -13.13 -2.63 -7.82
N ILE A 258 -13.13 -1.57 -7.03
CA ILE A 258 -14.03 -0.42 -7.13
C ILE A 258 -13.23 0.87 -7.36
N LEU A 259 -13.91 1.93 -7.80
CA LEU A 259 -13.35 3.29 -7.84
C LEU A 259 -13.82 4.07 -6.63
N GLU A 260 -12.89 4.71 -5.94
CA GLU A 260 -13.18 5.56 -4.80
C GLU A 260 -12.65 6.97 -5.07
N LYS A 261 -13.47 7.96 -4.74
CA LYS A 261 -13.08 9.37 -4.65
C LYS A 261 -12.77 9.70 -3.19
N ILE A 262 -11.56 10.15 -2.95
CA ILE A 262 -11.08 10.60 -1.64
C ILE A 262 -11.09 12.12 -1.64
N VAL A 263 -11.91 12.70 -0.76
CA VAL A 263 -11.99 14.14 -0.52
C VAL A 263 -11.36 14.44 0.83
N TYR A 264 -10.38 15.34 0.85
CA TYR A 264 -9.70 15.78 2.06
C TYR A 264 -10.42 17.01 2.60
N ASN A 265 -10.97 16.91 3.82
CA ASN A 265 -11.85 17.91 4.40
C ASN A 265 -11.16 18.89 5.36
N GLY A 266 -9.89 18.66 5.69
CA GLY A 266 -9.17 19.42 6.71
C GLY A 266 -8.41 18.52 7.68
N TYR A 267 -7.98 19.12 8.78
CA TYR A 267 -7.40 18.40 9.91
C TYR A 267 -8.42 18.28 11.04
N ASP A 268 -8.46 17.15 11.72
CA ASP A 268 -9.22 17.01 12.95
C ASP A 268 -8.67 17.95 14.03
N SER A 269 -9.55 18.49 14.87
CA SER A 269 -9.17 19.52 15.84
C SER A 269 -8.44 18.98 17.07
N ILE A 270 -8.42 17.66 17.27
CA ILE A 270 -7.94 17.03 18.50
C ILE A 270 -6.54 16.45 18.30
N TYR A 271 -6.28 15.79 17.15
CA TYR A 271 -5.07 15.04 16.91
C TYR A 271 -4.25 15.59 15.73
N GLY A 272 -4.81 16.52 14.95
CA GLY A 272 -4.23 17.02 13.73
C GLY A 272 -4.20 15.96 12.61
N ASN A 273 -5.02 14.92 12.69
CA ASN A 273 -5.08 13.91 11.64
C ASN A 273 -5.87 14.43 10.44
N LEU A 274 -5.54 13.95 9.25
CA LEU A 274 -6.22 14.36 8.03
C LEU A 274 -7.61 13.73 7.96
N ASN A 275 -8.65 14.58 8.00
CA ASN A 275 -10.03 14.14 7.87
C ASN A 275 -10.36 13.89 6.40
N THR A 276 -10.81 12.68 6.07
CA THR A 276 -11.10 12.25 4.69
C THR A 276 -12.52 11.71 4.56
N THR A 277 -13.14 11.97 3.42
CA THR A 277 -14.38 11.32 3.00
C THR A 277 -14.07 10.46 1.78
N VAL A 278 -14.38 9.18 1.88
CA VAL A 278 -14.23 8.21 0.80
C VAL A 278 -15.61 7.89 0.27
N THR A 279 -15.84 8.14 -1.02
CA THR A 279 -17.10 7.82 -1.70
C THR A 279 -16.82 6.93 -2.91
N GLU A 280 -17.55 5.82 -3.02
CA GLU A 280 -17.56 5.02 -4.25
C GLU A 280 -18.14 5.84 -5.41
N ILE A 281 -17.54 5.73 -6.59
CA ILE A 281 -17.99 6.42 -7.80
C ILE A 281 -18.24 5.42 -8.94
N ASP A 282 -19.20 5.72 -9.81
CA ASP A 282 -19.40 4.94 -11.03
C ASP A 282 -18.28 5.26 -12.04
N TYR A 283 -17.68 4.22 -12.64
CA TYR A 283 -16.64 4.38 -13.67
C TYR A 283 -17.13 5.19 -14.87
N LYS A 284 -18.44 5.23 -15.13
CA LYS A 284 -19.03 6.04 -16.21
C LYS A 284 -18.83 7.54 -16.00
N ASP A 285 -18.60 7.98 -14.76
CA ASP A 285 -18.38 9.38 -14.45
C ASP A 285 -16.92 9.81 -14.63
N LEU A 286 -15.99 8.88 -14.84
CA LEU A 286 -14.56 9.19 -14.98
C LEU A 286 -14.23 10.27 -16.02
N PRO A 287 -14.82 10.25 -17.25
CA PRO A 287 -14.54 11.29 -18.24
C PRO A 287 -14.93 12.70 -17.79
N ASN A 288 -15.91 12.81 -16.87
CA ASN A 288 -16.37 14.10 -16.33
C ASN A 288 -15.58 14.52 -15.08
N GLN A 289 -15.05 13.55 -14.33
CA GLN A 289 -14.32 13.81 -13.08
C GLN A 289 -12.82 14.02 -13.30
N ILE A 290 -12.23 13.37 -14.31
CA ILE A 290 -10.79 13.37 -14.57
C ILE A 290 -10.54 14.02 -15.91
N ASN A 291 -9.90 15.19 -15.88
CA ASN A 291 -9.51 15.88 -17.10
C ASN A 291 -8.53 15.01 -17.91
N GLY A 292 -8.81 14.85 -19.20
CA GLY A 292 -7.98 14.03 -20.09
C GLY A 292 -8.24 12.53 -20.02
N PHE A 293 -9.23 12.05 -19.25
CA PHE A 293 -9.64 10.65 -19.28
C PHE A 293 -10.67 10.40 -20.39
N GLN A 294 -10.49 9.33 -21.17
CA GLN A 294 -11.50 8.84 -22.10
C GLN A 294 -11.46 7.33 -22.24
N PHE A 295 -12.62 6.70 -22.41
CA PHE A 295 -12.71 5.29 -22.80
C PHE A 295 -12.41 5.15 -24.30
N LEU A 296 -11.67 4.10 -24.67
CA LEU A 296 -11.40 3.77 -26.08
C LEU A 296 -12.48 2.84 -26.67
N GLY A 297 -13.37 2.32 -25.83
CA GLY A 297 -14.52 1.52 -26.21
C GLY A 297 -15.73 1.85 -25.37
N THR A 298 -16.57 0.86 -25.10
CA THR A 298 -17.70 1.02 -24.18
C THR A 298 -17.21 1.30 -22.76
N PRO A 299 -17.84 2.21 -22.00
CA PRO A 299 -17.49 2.45 -20.59
C PRO A 299 -17.45 1.14 -19.79
N CYS A 300 -16.38 0.95 -19.05
CA CYS A 300 -16.07 -0.25 -18.29
C CYS A 300 -15.29 0.13 -17.03
N ASN A 301 -15.17 -0.79 -16.08
CA ASN A 301 -14.41 -0.55 -14.86
C ASN A 301 -12.90 -0.71 -15.15
N PRO A 302 -12.08 0.36 -15.07
CA PRO A 302 -10.64 0.26 -15.33
C PRO A 302 -9.88 -0.48 -14.22
N CYS A 303 -10.43 -0.58 -13.01
CA CYS A 303 -9.77 -1.19 -11.85
C CYS A 303 -9.68 -2.72 -11.93
N VAL A 304 -10.36 -3.37 -12.88
CA VAL A 304 -10.28 -4.82 -13.08
C VAL A 304 -8.88 -5.30 -13.45
N ALA A 305 -8.02 -4.39 -13.94
CA ALA A 305 -6.61 -4.66 -14.22
C ALA A 305 -5.74 -4.79 -12.95
N LEU A 306 -6.25 -4.41 -11.76
CA LEU A 306 -5.54 -4.55 -10.47
C LEU A 306 -5.99 -5.79 -9.67
N LYS A 307 -6.88 -6.61 -10.20
CA LYS A 307 -7.27 -7.87 -9.56
C LYS A 307 -6.09 -8.83 -9.51
N ASN A 308 -6.14 -9.78 -8.56
CA ASN A 308 -5.17 -10.89 -8.45
C ASN A 308 -5.01 -11.69 -9.76
N SER A 309 -6.08 -11.78 -10.55
CA SER A 309 -6.04 -12.20 -11.95
C SER A 309 -6.46 -10.99 -12.78
N PRO A 310 -5.52 -10.19 -13.29
CA PRO A 310 -5.84 -8.94 -13.94
C PRO A 310 -6.57 -9.20 -15.25
N GLU A 311 -7.65 -8.46 -15.45
CA GLU A 311 -8.42 -8.49 -16.68
C GLU A 311 -8.07 -7.24 -17.51
N TYR A 312 -7.58 -7.44 -18.72
CA TYR A 312 -7.22 -6.35 -19.64
C TYR A 312 -8.36 -6.07 -20.62
N THR A 313 -9.57 -5.91 -20.09
CA THR A 313 -10.81 -5.77 -20.88
C THR A 313 -11.29 -4.33 -21.01
N CYS A 314 -10.67 -3.39 -20.30
CA CYS A 314 -11.12 -2.00 -20.23
C CYS A 314 -10.07 -1.02 -20.80
N PRO A 315 -10.05 -0.79 -22.12
CA PRO A 315 -9.11 0.13 -22.73
C PRO A 315 -9.54 1.59 -22.53
N PHE A 316 -8.62 2.42 -22.04
CA PHE A 316 -8.81 3.84 -21.83
C PHE A 316 -7.55 4.63 -22.21
N ALA A 317 -7.68 5.94 -22.38
CA ALA A 317 -6.56 6.84 -22.62
C ALA A 317 -6.56 7.99 -21.62
N LEU A 318 -5.36 8.44 -21.26
CA LEU A 318 -5.11 9.55 -20.35
C LEU A 318 -4.25 10.61 -21.04
N ASN A 319 -4.74 11.84 -21.07
CA ASN A 319 -3.97 13.01 -21.50
C ASN A 319 -3.33 13.71 -20.29
N THR A 320 -2.08 13.38 -20.02
CA THR A 320 -1.25 13.98 -18.96
C THR A 320 -0.37 15.13 -19.49
N GLY A 321 -0.78 15.79 -20.58
CA GLY A 321 -0.01 16.85 -21.27
C GLY A 321 0.77 16.37 -22.49
N ASN A 322 1.00 15.05 -22.61
CA ASN A 322 1.66 14.42 -23.76
C ASN A 322 0.67 13.79 -24.77
N GLY A 323 -0.60 14.21 -24.71
CA GLY A 323 -1.68 13.69 -25.56
C GLY A 323 -2.26 12.35 -25.10
N TYR A 324 -3.22 11.85 -25.87
CA TYR A 324 -4.01 10.64 -25.58
C TYR A 324 -3.34 9.34 -26.01
N GLY A 325 -2.05 9.36 -26.36
CA GLY A 325 -1.34 8.14 -26.77
C GLY A 325 -1.30 7.11 -25.64
N VAL A 326 -1.80 5.90 -25.89
CA VAL A 326 -1.73 4.79 -24.92
C VAL A 326 -0.31 4.24 -24.86
N SER A 327 0.19 3.94 -23.67
CA SER A 327 1.52 3.35 -23.52
C SER A 327 1.66 2.00 -24.24
N PRO A 328 2.79 1.68 -24.91
CA PRO A 328 2.93 0.48 -25.73
C PRO A 328 2.64 -0.85 -25.01
N ILE A 329 2.96 -0.95 -23.73
CA ILE A 329 2.64 -2.13 -22.91
C ILE A 329 1.13 -2.32 -22.74
N TRP A 330 0.36 -1.24 -22.55
CA TRP A 330 -1.10 -1.31 -22.47
C TRP A 330 -1.73 -1.60 -23.83
N GLN A 331 -1.14 -1.10 -24.92
CA GLN A 331 -1.56 -1.50 -26.27
C GLN A 331 -1.40 -3.01 -26.48
N MET A 332 -0.29 -3.59 -25.99
CA MET A 332 -0.07 -5.03 -26.00
C MET A 332 -1.11 -5.77 -25.13
N LEU A 333 -1.36 -5.30 -23.91
CA LEU A 333 -2.27 -5.93 -22.96
C LEU A 333 -3.74 -5.91 -23.42
N TRP A 334 -4.18 -4.79 -24.01
CA TRP A 334 -5.53 -4.65 -24.58
C TRP A 334 -5.65 -5.17 -26.01
N ASN A 335 -4.54 -5.62 -26.60
CA ASN A 335 -4.47 -6.06 -27.99
C ASN A 335 -5.02 -5.01 -28.98
N ILE A 336 -4.67 -3.74 -28.77
CA ILE A 336 -5.05 -2.62 -29.66
C ILE A 336 -3.86 -2.17 -30.50
N THR A 337 -4.13 -1.71 -31.72
CA THR A 337 -3.11 -1.15 -32.61
C THR A 337 -3.01 0.37 -32.42
N PRO A 338 -1.83 0.99 -32.64
CA PRO A 338 -1.66 2.44 -32.53
C PRO A 338 -2.67 3.24 -33.37
N GLU A 339 -3.04 2.73 -34.55
CA GLU A 339 -3.98 3.37 -35.47
C GLU A 339 -5.38 3.51 -34.87
N SER A 340 -5.82 2.52 -34.07
CA SER A 340 -7.15 2.52 -33.44
C SER A 340 -7.38 3.64 -32.42
N VAL A 341 -6.29 4.24 -31.89
CA VAL A 341 -6.33 5.28 -30.85
C VAL A 341 -6.52 6.69 -31.45
N THR A 342 -6.29 6.87 -32.76
CA THR A 342 -6.19 8.20 -33.38
C THR A 342 -7.55 8.79 -33.77
N THR A 343 -8.62 7.99 -33.82
CA THR A 343 -9.89 8.38 -34.46
C THR A 343 -10.81 9.30 -33.66
N THR A 344 -10.44 9.73 -32.45
CA THR A 344 -11.30 10.60 -31.60
C THR A 344 -10.63 11.90 -31.16
N THR A 345 -9.71 12.45 -31.96
CA THR A 345 -9.10 13.76 -31.65
C THR A 345 -9.47 14.80 -32.71
N THR A 346 -10.46 15.64 -32.38
CA THR A 346 -10.69 16.91 -33.07
C THR A 346 -9.46 17.81 -32.90
N ASN A 347 -8.86 18.18 -34.02
CA ASN A 347 -7.77 19.14 -34.24
C ASN A 347 -7.40 20.09 -33.08
N THR A 348 -6.25 19.85 -32.44
CA THR A 348 -5.35 20.94 -32.02
C THR A 348 -3.90 20.47 -32.06
N THR A 349 -3.20 20.84 -33.13
CA THR A 349 -1.79 20.56 -33.37
C THR A 349 -0.93 21.58 -32.63
N THR A 350 -0.04 21.15 -31.73
CA THR A 350 1.28 21.78 -31.53
C THR A 350 2.20 20.75 -30.89
N THR A 351 3.06 20.17 -31.73
CA THR A 351 4.10 19.23 -31.34
C THR A 351 5.26 20.00 -30.71
N LYS A 352 5.55 19.74 -29.42
CA LYS A 352 6.85 20.01 -28.81
C LYS A 352 7.37 18.71 -28.20
N SER A 353 8.60 18.38 -28.55
CA SER A 353 9.35 17.23 -28.09
C SER A 353 9.80 17.38 -26.64
N SER A 354 9.94 16.22 -25.99
CA SER A 354 10.78 15.88 -24.83
C SER A 354 10.43 16.49 -23.47
N GLU A 355 10.01 15.62 -22.56
CA GLU A 355 10.71 15.43 -21.28
C GLU A 355 10.59 13.96 -20.85
N ALA A 356 11.73 13.41 -20.45
CA ALA A 356 11.92 12.00 -20.14
C ALA A 356 11.21 11.66 -18.82
N ASN A 357 10.23 10.76 -18.88
CA ASN A 357 9.60 10.20 -17.69
C ASN A 357 10.54 9.14 -17.13
N SER A 358 11.20 9.48 -16.02
CA SER A 358 12.11 8.58 -15.33
C SER A 358 11.38 7.37 -14.74
N PHE A 359 11.84 6.18 -15.10
CA PHE A 359 11.45 4.91 -14.49
C PHE A 359 11.91 4.85 -13.02
N PRO A 360 11.07 4.43 -12.07
CA PRO A 360 11.54 4.03 -10.74
C PRO A 360 12.40 2.76 -10.82
N ILE A 361 13.35 2.62 -9.90
CA ILE A 361 14.33 1.53 -9.90
C ILE A 361 13.62 0.21 -9.57
N LEU A 362 13.92 -0.87 -10.29
CA LEU A 362 13.28 -2.19 -10.09
C LEU A 362 13.37 -2.71 -8.64
N SER A 363 14.42 -2.34 -7.90
CA SER A 363 14.55 -2.63 -6.46
C SER A 363 13.65 -1.78 -5.57
N GLN A 364 13.34 -0.55 -5.98
CA GLN A 364 12.33 0.29 -5.34
C GLN A 364 10.93 -0.27 -5.59
N LEU A 365 10.64 -0.78 -6.79
CA LEU A 365 9.35 -1.41 -7.08
C LEU A 365 9.09 -2.67 -6.25
N LYS A 366 10.11 -3.49 -5.98
CA LYS A 366 9.97 -4.64 -5.06
C LYS A 366 9.56 -4.19 -3.66
N ASN A 367 10.10 -3.07 -3.18
CA ASN A 367 9.74 -2.51 -1.88
C ASN A 367 8.35 -1.84 -1.89
N GLU A 368 7.95 -1.23 -2.99
CA GLU A 368 6.66 -0.53 -3.13
C GLU A 368 5.49 -1.49 -3.38
N ILE A 369 5.67 -2.56 -4.16
CA ILE A 369 4.67 -3.62 -4.34
C ILE A 369 4.38 -4.31 -3.00
N ASN A 370 5.41 -4.57 -2.19
CA ASN A 370 5.24 -5.11 -0.85
C ASN A 370 4.53 -4.12 0.11
N GLN A 371 4.61 -2.80 -0.13
CA GLN A 371 3.83 -1.81 0.63
C GLN A 371 2.35 -1.79 0.23
N LEU A 372 2.01 -2.08 -1.04
CA LEU A 372 0.61 -2.16 -1.48
C LEU A 372 -0.14 -3.33 -0.81
N ASP A 373 0.54 -4.47 -0.63
CA ASP A 373 0.00 -5.59 0.14
C ASP A 373 -0.23 -5.21 1.61
N PHE A 374 0.69 -4.43 2.20
CA PHE A 374 0.58 -3.91 3.56
C PHE A 374 -0.61 -2.95 3.76
N ILE A 375 -0.90 -2.06 2.79
CA ILE A 375 -2.06 -1.15 2.85
C ILE A 375 -3.39 -1.92 2.80
N SER A 376 -3.45 -3.00 2.02
CA SER A 376 -4.63 -3.88 1.97
C SER A 376 -4.89 -4.57 3.32
N GLN A 377 -3.82 -4.99 4.02
CA GLN A 377 -3.90 -5.63 5.34
C GLN A 377 -4.25 -4.65 6.48
N ILE A 378 -3.85 -3.38 6.39
CA ILE A 378 -4.25 -2.36 7.37
C ILE A 378 -5.76 -2.10 7.31
N LYS A 379 -6.36 -2.03 6.11
CA LYS A 379 -7.82 -1.84 5.96
C LYS A 379 -8.63 -3.01 6.54
N ALA A 380 -8.13 -4.24 6.51
CA ALA A 380 -8.78 -5.40 7.11
C ALA A 380 -8.78 -5.36 8.66
N ASN A 381 -7.81 -4.67 9.27
CA ASN A 381 -7.66 -4.60 10.73
C ASN A 381 -8.27 -3.32 11.36
N THR A 382 -8.55 -2.28 10.58
CA THR A 382 -9.32 -1.11 11.05
C THR A 382 -10.81 -1.35 10.87
N GLY A 383 -11.35 -2.35 11.56
CA GLY A 383 -12.79 -2.53 11.73
C GLY A 383 -13.36 -1.37 12.54
N VAL A 384 -13.65 -0.25 11.89
CA VAL A 384 -14.48 0.82 12.46
C VAL A 384 -15.91 0.29 12.50
N SER A 385 -16.25 -0.34 13.62
CA SER A 385 -17.59 -0.77 13.97
C SER A 385 -18.49 0.45 14.11
N SER A 386 -19.30 0.74 13.08
CA SER A 386 -20.42 1.67 13.20
C SER A 386 -21.54 1.00 14.01
N THR A 387 -21.50 1.18 15.33
CA THR A 387 -22.58 0.75 16.23
C THR A 387 -23.76 1.71 16.09
N GLY A 388 -24.68 1.42 15.18
CA GLY A 388 -26.00 2.04 15.13
C GLY A 388 -26.89 1.41 16.20
N ALA A 389 -27.15 2.14 17.28
CA ALA A 389 -28.08 1.72 18.33
C ALA A 389 -29.53 1.77 17.82
N SER A 390 -30.12 0.61 17.53
CA SER A 390 -31.55 0.45 17.37
C SER A 390 -32.19 0.22 18.75
N ILE A 391 -32.89 1.23 19.28
CA ILE A 391 -33.80 1.04 20.40
C ILE A 391 -35.16 0.66 19.82
N GLY A 392 -35.51 -0.61 19.96
CA GLY A 392 -36.88 -1.10 19.79
C GLY A 392 -37.70 -0.81 21.04
N GLY A 393 -38.88 -0.24 20.85
CA GLY A 393 -39.90 -0.07 21.89
C GLY A 393 -41.28 -0.30 21.27
N SER A 394 -41.86 -1.45 21.58
CA SER A 394 -43.18 -1.90 21.11
C SER A 394 -44.33 -1.07 21.71
N GLY A 395 -45.26 -0.67 20.84
CA GLY A 395 -46.71 -0.90 20.94
C GLY A 395 -47.52 -0.17 22.01
N VAL A 396 -48.43 0.71 21.58
CA VAL A 396 -49.81 0.79 22.09
C VAL A 396 -50.74 1.21 20.94
N SER A 397 -51.81 0.45 20.77
CA SER A 397 -52.93 0.73 19.88
C SER A 397 -53.91 1.73 20.51
N THR A 398 -54.41 2.67 19.72
CA THR A 398 -55.76 3.23 19.91
C THR A 398 -56.25 3.73 18.57
N GLY A 399 -57.37 3.17 18.12
CA GLY A 399 -58.04 3.61 16.91
C GLY A 399 -58.83 4.91 17.14
N SER A 400 -59.01 5.68 16.07
CA SER A 400 -60.26 6.39 15.85
C SER A 400 -60.49 6.64 14.36
N THR A 401 -61.60 6.11 13.91
CA THR A 401 -62.37 6.38 12.70
C THR A 401 -62.67 7.87 12.49
N THR A 402 -62.47 8.41 11.28
CA THR A 402 -63.38 9.39 10.64
C THR A 402 -63.14 9.53 9.12
N THR A 403 -63.98 8.81 8.38
CA THR A 403 -64.78 9.14 7.19
C THR A 403 -64.59 10.49 6.44
N ALA A 404 -64.43 10.34 5.11
CA ALA A 404 -64.93 11.13 3.95
C ALA A 404 -64.42 12.58 3.77
N THR A 405 -64.29 13.17 2.57
CA THR A 405 -65.17 13.15 1.39
C THR A 405 -64.43 13.73 0.17
N THR A 406 -64.78 13.21 -1.02
CA THR A 406 -64.66 13.72 -2.40
C THR A 406 -64.43 15.22 -2.65
N ALA A 407 -63.70 15.57 -3.72
CA ALA A 407 -64.30 15.98 -5.00
C ALA A 407 -63.26 16.38 -6.06
N ALA A 408 -63.50 15.89 -7.28
CA ALA A 408 -62.86 16.30 -8.52
C ALA A 408 -63.50 17.59 -9.07
N THR A 409 -62.74 18.43 -9.78
CA THR A 409 -63.26 19.24 -10.91
C THR A 409 -62.12 19.88 -11.70
N ALA A 410 -61.87 19.38 -12.91
CA ALA A 410 -61.61 20.21 -14.10
C ALA A 410 -62.99 20.73 -14.59
N PRO A 411 -63.16 21.77 -15.45
CA PRO A 411 -62.53 21.82 -16.79
C PRO A 411 -62.37 23.23 -17.45
N THR A 412 -61.85 23.21 -18.70
CA THR A 412 -62.23 24.01 -19.91
C THR A 412 -62.22 25.53 -19.83
N ASP A 413 -61.46 26.26 -20.66
CA ASP A 413 -61.68 26.66 -22.08
C ASP A 413 -61.46 28.19 -22.08
N ALA A 414 -61.12 28.96 -23.11
CA ALA A 414 -60.99 28.81 -24.55
C ALA A 414 -60.30 30.10 -25.08
N THR A 415 -59.54 29.97 -26.17
CA THR A 415 -59.61 30.80 -27.42
C THR A 415 -59.55 32.33 -27.26
N SER A 416 -58.67 33.09 -27.94
CA SER A 416 -58.68 33.24 -29.41
C SER A 416 -57.63 34.27 -29.88
N THR A 417 -57.03 34.02 -31.05
CA THR A 417 -56.75 34.92 -32.22
C THR A 417 -56.06 36.29 -32.00
N SER A 418 -55.12 36.77 -32.83
CA SER A 418 -55.05 36.72 -34.29
C SER A 418 -53.74 37.34 -34.83
N THR A 419 -53.34 36.90 -36.04
CA THR A 419 -52.70 37.63 -37.17
C THR A 419 -51.41 38.46 -36.94
N ASN A 420 -50.41 38.51 -37.83
CA ASN A 420 -50.43 38.43 -39.29
C ASN A 420 -48.99 38.30 -39.88
N SER A 421 -48.90 37.67 -41.08
CA SER A 421 -48.04 37.99 -42.25
C SER A 421 -46.53 38.27 -42.10
N SER A 422 -45.60 37.91 -43.00
CA SER A 422 -45.58 37.16 -44.25
C SER A 422 -44.16 37.32 -44.83
N THR A 423 -43.64 36.29 -45.52
CA THR A 423 -42.65 36.36 -46.64
C THR A 423 -41.24 36.94 -46.33
N LYS A 424 -40.13 36.40 -46.86
CA LYS A 424 -39.90 35.96 -48.24
C LYS A 424 -38.58 35.17 -48.34
N ALA A 425 -38.58 34.20 -49.23
CA ALA A 425 -37.44 33.38 -49.64
C ALA A 425 -36.35 34.15 -50.40
N LYS A 426 -35.11 33.64 -50.39
CA LYS A 426 -34.41 33.29 -51.64
C LYS A 426 -33.16 32.42 -51.39
N THR A 427 -33.17 31.29 -52.09
CA THR A 427 -32.10 30.33 -52.37
C THR A 427 -31.03 30.93 -53.29
N LYS A 428 -29.77 30.53 -53.08
CA LYS A 428 -29.00 29.78 -54.09
C LYS A 428 -27.90 28.98 -53.41
#